data_AF-D5WQN7-F1
#
_entry.id   AF-D5WQN7-F1
#
_cell.length_a   1.000
_cell.length_b   1.000
_cell.length_c   1.000
_cell.angle_alpha   90.00
_cell.angle_beta   90.00
_cell.angle_gamma   90.00
#
_symmetry.space_group_name_H-M   'P 1'
#
loop_
_entity.id
_entity.type
_entity.pdbx_description
1 polymer ?
#
loop_
_entity_poly.entity_id
_entity_poly.type
_entity_poly.pdbx_seq_one_letter_code
_entity_poly.pdbx_strand_id
1 'polypeptide(L)' 'MKVKHLYEVKSPNGPWYPFWAYDSRDAKRQYCKMRGLRPSDHWTGMSMLTARKVKR' A
#
# COMPACT_ATOMS: atom_id res chain seq x y z
N MET A 1 1.03 21.48 -4.00
CA MET A 1 1.85 20.42 -3.35
C MET A 1 0.92 19.29 -2.92
N LYS A 2 1.17 18.03 -3.29
CA LYS A 2 0.36 16.92 -2.77
C LYS A 2 0.74 16.70 -1.30
N VAL A 3 -0.25 16.66 -0.41
CA VAL A 3 -0.03 16.37 1.01
C VAL A 3 0.07 14.86 1.17
N LYS A 4 1.10 14.38 1.89
CA LYS A 4 1.19 12.97 2.26
C LYS A 4 0.26 12.71 3.44
N HIS A 5 -0.48 11.62 3.38
CA HIS A 5 -1.27 11.11 4.48
C HIS A 5 -0.73 9.76 4.93
N LEU A 6 -1.06 9.37 6.16
CA LEU A 6 -0.76 8.05 6.66
C LEU A 6 -1.77 7.05 6.09
N TYR A 7 -1.26 6.05 5.38
CA TYR A 7 -2.02 4.92 4.88
C TYR A 7 -1.53 3.64 5.54
N GLU A 8 -2.44 2.73 5.81
CA GLU A 8 -2.10 1.35 6.18
C GLU A 8 -2.39 0.44 5.00
N VAL A 9 -1.42 -0.41 4.66
CA VAL A 9 -1.52 -1.38 3.57
C VAL A 9 -1.31 -2.79 4.11
N LYS A 10 -2.15 -3.73 3.68
CA LYS A 10 -1.95 -5.16 3.94
C LYS A 10 -2.12 -6.00 2.67
N SER A 11 -1.46 -7.15 2.65
CA SER A 11 -1.78 -8.25 1.75
C SER A 11 -3.00 -9.03 2.26
N PRO A 12 -3.61 -9.89 1.44
CA PRO A 12 -4.60 -10.85 1.93
C PRO A 12 -4.00 -11.65 3.09
N ASN A 13 -4.70 -11.71 4.22
CA ASN A 13 -4.28 -12.37 5.46
C ASN A 13 -2.96 -11.87 6.09
N GLY A 14 -2.40 -10.77 5.60
CA GLY A 14 -1.18 -10.17 6.16
C GLY A 14 -1.46 -9.10 7.23
N PRO A 15 -0.44 -8.72 8.00
CA PRO A 15 -0.54 -7.59 8.92
C PRO A 15 -0.60 -6.26 8.16
N TRP A 16 -1.14 -5.24 8.82
CA TRP A 16 -1.16 -3.87 8.31
C TRP A 16 0.21 -3.20 8.49
N TYR A 17 0.68 -2.53 7.44
CA TYR A 17 1.92 -1.78 7.44
C TYR A 17 1.66 -0.31 7.13
N PRO A 18 2.19 0.63 7.94
CA PRO A 18 2.01 2.05 7.74
C PRO A 18 2.94 2.60 6.64
N PHE A 19 2.40 3.46 5.77
CA PHE A 19 3.13 4.18 4.73
C PHE A 19 2.66 5.62 4.64
N TRP A 20 3.61 6.54 4.47
CA TRP A 20 3.31 7.93 4.12
C TRP A 20 3.19 8.05 2.60
N ALA A 21 1.96 8.24 2.12
CA ALA A 21 1.64 8.23 0.69
C ALA A 21 0.69 9.36 0.32
N TYR A 22 0.71 9.75 -0.96
CA TYR A 22 -0.21 10.76 -1.48
C TYR A 22 -1.63 10.22 -1.70
N ASP A 23 -1.72 8.96 -2.09
CA ASP A 23 -2.97 8.24 -2.32
C ASP A 23 -2.80 6.76 -2.00
N SER A 24 -3.90 6.01 -2.05
CA SER A 24 -3.91 4.58 -1.76
C SER A 24 -3.09 3.75 -2.76
N ARG A 25 -2.90 4.23 -4.00
CA ARG A 25 -2.14 3.51 -5.04
C ARG A 25 -0.65 3.65 -4.79
N ASP A 26 -0.20 4.84 -4.42
CA ASP A 26 1.18 5.12 -4.02
C ASP A 26 1.55 4.30 -2.77
N ALA A 27 0.65 4.22 -1.78
CA ALA A 27 0.85 3.37 -0.59
C ALA A 27 1.07 1.90 -0.97
N LYS A 28 0.24 1.36 -1.87
CA LYS A 28 0.38 -0.02 -2.37
C LYS A 28 1.66 -0.23 -3.17
N ARG A 29 2.12 0.75 -3.95
CA ARG A 29 3.42 0.69 -4.65
C ARG A 29 4.59 0.61 -3.67
N GLN A 30 4.56 1.42 -2.62
CA GLN A 30 5.57 1.38 -1.57
C GLN A 30 5.59 0.02 -0.87
N TYR A 31 4.43 -0.57 -0.58
CA TYR A 31 4.32 -1.94 -0.06
C TYR A 31 4.95 -2.97 -1.00
N CYS A 32 4.61 -2.95 -2.29
CA CYS A 32 5.21 -3.85 -3.28
C CYS A 32 6.74 -3.71 -3.32
N LYS A 33 7.26 -2.48 -3.34
CA LYS A 33 8.71 -2.21 -3.32
C LYS A 33 9.39 -2.73 -2.06
N MET A 34 8.78 -2.53 -0.89
CA MET A 34 9.28 -3.04 0.40
C MET A 34 9.37 -4.58 0.40
N ARG A 35 8.45 -5.26 -0.28
CA ARG A 35 8.40 -6.73 -0.36
C ARG A 35 9.14 -7.33 -1.56
N GLY A 36 9.76 -6.51 -2.42
CA GLY A 36 10.37 -6.97 -3.67
C GLY A 36 9.36 -7.50 -4.70
N LEU A 37 8.07 -7.16 -4.55
CA LEU A 37 6.99 -7.60 -5.42
C LEU A 37 6.82 -6.64 -6.60
N ARG A 38 6.43 -7.16 -7.75
CA ARG A 38 6.06 -6.32 -8.89
C ARG A 38 4.62 -5.85 -8.68
N PRO A 39 4.32 -4.57 -8.89
CA PRO A 39 2.95 -4.06 -8.71
C PRO A 39 1.91 -4.73 -9.63
N SER A 40 2.36 -5.33 -10.74
CA SER A 40 1.57 -6.03 -11.75
C SER A 40 1.37 -7.53 -11.48
N ASP A 41 1.92 -8.08 -10.39
CA ASP A 41 1.77 -9.51 -10.11
C ASP A 41 0.30 -9.88 -9.84
N HIS A 42 -0.21 -10.89 -10.54
CA HIS A 42 -1.63 -11.23 -10.56
C HIS A 42 -2.15 -11.75 -9.19
N TRP A 43 -1.27 -12.26 -8.32
CA TRP A 43 -1.63 -12.86 -7.03
C TRP A 43 -1.03 -12.14 -5.81
N THR A 44 -0.01 -11.31 -6.02
CA THR A 44 0.72 -10.62 -4.93
C THR A 44 0.87 -9.12 -5.20
N GLY A 45 0.46 -8.65 -6.38
CA GLY A 45 0.56 -7.26 -6.80
C GLY A 45 -0.52 -6.36 -6.19
N MET A 46 -0.54 -5.11 -6.65
CA MET A 46 -1.34 -4.04 -6.02
C MET A 46 -2.85 -4.32 -6.00
N SER A 47 -3.36 -5.13 -6.93
CA SER A 47 -4.78 -5.50 -7.02
C SER A 47 -5.24 -6.28 -5.79
N MET A 48 -4.38 -7.13 -5.21
CA MET A 48 -4.69 -7.91 -4.01
C MET A 48 -4.43 -7.15 -2.70
N LEU A 49 -3.73 -6.02 -2.74
CA LEU A 49 -3.45 -5.24 -1.55
C LEU A 49 -4.67 -4.42 -1.14
N THR A 50 -4.93 -4.33 0.16
CA THR A 50 -5.92 -3.41 0.72
C THR A 50 -5.19 -2.24 1.34
N ALA A 51 -5.60 -1.01 0.99
CA ALA A 51 -5.04 0.21 1.55
C ALA A 51 -6.16 1.06 2.16
N ARG A 52 -5.96 1.55 3.39
CA ARG A 52 -6.89 2.46 4.07
C ARG A 52 -6.17 3.70 4.54
N LYS A 53 -6.82 4.86 4.44
CA LYS A 53 -6.31 6.12 5.00
C LYS A 53 -6.57 6.11 6.50
N VAL A 54 -5.52 6.29 7.30
CA VAL A 54 -5.67 6.49 8.74
C VAL A 54 -6.11 7.94 8.93
N LYS A 55 -7.38 8.13 9.30
CA LYS A 55 -7.83 9.41 9.84
C LYS A 55 -7.30 9.49 11.26
N ARG A 56 -6.45 10.49 11.48
CA ARG A 56 -6.10 10.93 12.83
C ARG A 56 -7.24 11.75 13.39
#